data_AF-A0A7S3JNQ6-F1
#
_entry.id   AF-A0A7S3JNQ6-F1
#
_cell.length_a   1.000
_cell.length_b   1.000
_cell.length_c   1.000
_cell.angle_alpha   90.00
_cell.angle_beta   90.00
_cell.angle_gamma   90.00
#
_symmetry.space_group_name_H-M   'P 1'
#
loop_
_entity.id
_entity.type
_entity.pdbx_description
1 polymer ?
#
loop_
_entity_poly.entity_id
_entity_poly.type
_entity_poly.pdbx_seq_one_letter_code
_entity_poly.pdbx_strand_id
1 'polypeptide(L)'
;MIPVTTKKELFNICLVSSNYNHEIATIASDAISAIDSISGISGNLEIEESKTGKNELILTKGLFIRRGYVSEEFTRTQFANPIMKEVTLDYPLILVLNDTFNNN
;
A
#
# COMPACT_ATOMS: atom_id res chain seq x y z
N MET A 1 10.61 -16.13 16.72
CA MET A 1 10.67 -15.15 15.62
C MET A 1 11.71 -14.11 16.04
N ILE A 2 12.74 -13.83 15.23
CA ILE A 2 13.74 -12.80 15.55
C ILE A 2 13.19 -11.47 15.03
N PRO A 3 12.97 -10.46 15.89
CA PRO A 3 12.49 -9.16 15.43
C PRO A 3 13.57 -8.45 14.64
N VAL A 4 13.19 -7.90 13.49
CA VAL A 4 14.05 -7.04 12.67
C VAL A 4 13.97 -5.64 13.24
N THR A 5 15.09 -5.09 13.70
CA THR A 5 15.10 -3.80 14.43
C THR A 5 16.02 -2.78 13.80
N THR A 6 16.92 -3.21 12.91
CA THR A 6 17.89 -2.33 12.28
C THR A 6 17.66 -2.22 10.78
N LYS A 7 17.96 -1.05 10.24
CA LYS A 7 17.96 -0.80 8.78
C LYS A 7 18.84 -1.79 8.02
N LYS A 8 19.96 -2.22 8.61
CA LYS A 8 20.88 -3.19 7.99
C LYS A 8 20.25 -4.57 7.83
N GLU A 9 19.49 -5.01 8.82
CA GLU A 9 18.76 -6.28 8.73
C GLU A 9 17.62 -6.19 7.70
N LEU A 10 16.89 -5.09 7.66
CA LEU A 10 15.88 -4.82 6.61
C LEU A 10 16.51 -4.88 5.22
N PHE A 11 17.63 -4.19 5.01
CA PHE A 11 18.36 -4.22 3.75
C PHE A 11 18.76 -5.64 3.34
N ASN A 12 19.31 -6.44 4.26
CA ASN A 12 19.73 -7.81 3.95
C ASN A 12 18.55 -8.69 3.53
N ILE A 13 17.39 -8.53 4.17
CA ILE A 13 16.17 -9.24 3.79
C ILE A 13 15.74 -8.81 2.38
N CYS A 14 15.64 -7.50 2.13
CA CYS A 14 15.30 -6.97 0.82
C CYS A 14 16.29 -7.42 -0.27
N LEU A 15 17.58 -7.53 0.05
CA LEU A 15 18.62 -7.98 -0.87
C LEU A 15 18.42 -9.44 -1.28
N VAL A 16 18.19 -10.33 -0.33
CA VAL A 16 17.91 -11.74 -0.62
C VAL A 16 16.59 -11.89 -1.39
N SER A 17 15.54 -11.17 -0.99
CA SER A 17 14.24 -11.21 -1.64
C SER A 17 14.22 -10.64 -3.06
N SER A 18 15.11 -9.70 -3.37
CA SER A 18 15.23 -9.06 -4.69
C SER A 18 16.26 -9.75 -5.60
N ASN A 19 16.66 -10.99 -5.29
CA ASN A 19 17.68 -11.73 -6.03
C ASN A 19 19.02 -10.97 -6.13
N TYR A 20 19.48 -10.44 -4.99
CA TYR A 20 20.72 -9.67 -4.85
C TYR A 20 20.76 -8.36 -5.64
N ASN A 21 19.60 -7.80 -6.01
CA ASN A 21 19.54 -6.49 -6.61
C ASN A 21 19.72 -5.40 -5.54
N HIS A 22 20.94 -4.84 -5.49
CA HIS A 22 21.30 -3.80 -4.52
C HIS A 22 20.47 -2.53 -4.63
N GLU A 23 20.08 -2.11 -5.82
CA GLU A 23 19.34 -0.87 -6.04
C GLU A 23 17.91 -0.99 -5.49
N ILE A 24 17.20 -2.05 -5.86
CA ILE A 24 15.85 -2.35 -5.38
C ILE A 24 15.86 -2.57 -3.86
N ALA A 25 16.85 -3.32 -3.35
CA ALA A 25 16.97 -3.59 -1.92
C ALA A 25 17.17 -2.30 -1.11
N THR A 26 17.97 -1.37 -1.62
CA THR A 26 18.20 -0.07 -0.99
C THR A 26 16.89 0.71 -0.93
N ILE A 27 16.21 0.88 -2.07
CA ILE A 27 14.95 1.63 -2.18
C ILE A 27 13.89 1.06 -1.24
N ALA A 28 13.69 -0.25 -1.25
CA ALA A 28 12.71 -0.92 -0.39
C ALA A 28 13.05 -0.75 1.10
N SER A 29 14.31 -0.94 1.48
CA SER A 29 14.72 -0.80 2.89
C SER A 29 14.61 0.65 3.39
N ASP A 30 14.88 1.62 2.53
CA ASP A 30 14.73 3.05 2.81
C ASP A 30 13.26 3.42 2.97
N ALA A 31 12.40 2.94 2.07
CA ALA A 31 10.95 3.17 2.13
C ALA A 31 10.34 2.58 3.41
N ILE A 32 10.67 1.34 3.76
CA ILE A 32 10.19 0.69 4.99
C ILE A 32 10.66 1.45 6.24
N SER A 33 11.94 1.83 6.28
CA SER A 33 12.50 2.59 7.40
C SER A 33 11.84 3.97 7.54
N ALA A 34 11.53 4.63 6.41
CA ALA A 34 10.85 5.92 6.40
C ALA A 34 9.41 5.80 6.92
N ILE A 35 8.66 4.78 6.48
CA ILE A 35 7.31 4.48 6.98
C ILE A 35 7.34 4.29 8.50
N ASP A 36 8.21 3.40 8.99
CA ASP A 36 8.31 3.05 10.41
C ASP A 36 8.63 4.29 11.28
N SER A 37 9.51 5.18 10.77
CA SER A 37 9.88 6.41 11.47
C SER A 37 8.76 7.45 11.60
N ILE A 38 7.74 7.43 10.72
CA ILE A 38 6.70 8.46 10.64
C ILE A 38 5.39 8.00 11.28
N SER A 39 5.01 6.74 11.10
CA SER A 39 3.74 6.23 11.63
C SER A 39 3.87 5.60 13.01
N GLY A 40 5.07 5.14 13.43
CA GLY A 40 5.25 4.36 14.66
C GLY A 40 4.36 3.10 14.75
N ILE A 41 3.74 2.73 13.62
CA ILE A 41 2.69 1.71 13.43
C ILE A 41 2.91 1.12 12.03
N SER A 42 2.54 -0.15 11.83
CA SER A 42 2.52 -0.82 10.52
C SER A 42 1.91 0.06 9.42
N GLY A 43 2.73 0.50 8.46
CA GLY A 43 2.27 1.15 7.23
C GLY A 43 2.26 0.17 6.06
N ASN A 44 1.60 0.57 4.97
CA ASN A 44 1.61 -0.19 3.72
C ASN A 44 2.59 0.43 2.74
N LEU A 45 3.35 -0.43 2.06
CA LEU A 45 4.21 -0.07 0.95
C LEU A 45 3.59 -0.64 -0.34
N GLU A 46 3.41 0.22 -1.32
CA GLU A 46 2.97 -0.14 -2.67
C GLU A 46 4.09 0.21 -3.65
N ILE A 47 4.32 -0.66 -4.63
CA ILE A 47 5.38 -0.50 -5.63
C ILE A 47 4.71 -0.54 -6.99
N GLU A 48 4.85 0.55 -7.74
CA GLU A 48 4.36 0.69 -9.10
C GLU A 48 5.53 0.86 -10.07
N GLU A 49 5.35 0.41 -11.32
CA GLU A 49 6.33 0.61 -12.37
C GLU A 49 6.35 2.08 -12.83
N SER A 50 7.55 2.69 -12.78
CA SER A 50 7.72 4.08 -13.19
C SER A 50 7.63 4.23 -14.71
N LYS A 51 6.83 5.20 -15.16
CA LYS A 51 6.70 5.57 -16.58
C LYS A 51 7.89 6.39 -17.11
N THR A 52 8.72 6.94 -16.22
CA THR A 52 9.77 7.91 -16.57
C THR A 52 11.19 7.37 -16.38
N GLY A 53 11.33 6.09 -16.01
CA GLY A 53 12.61 5.43 -15.73
C GLY A 53 13.34 6.00 -14.49
N LYS A 54 12.66 6.87 -13.71
CA LYS A 54 13.16 7.40 -12.44
C LYS A 54 12.38 6.77 -11.29
N ASN A 55 13.09 6.47 -10.21
CA ASN A 55 12.48 5.99 -8.98
C ASN A 55 12.01 7.19 -8.15
N GLU A 56 10.76 7.16 -7.72
CA GLU A 56 10.17 8.18 -6.85
C GLU A 56 9.55 7.51 -5.62
N LEU A 57 9.77 8.09 -4.45
CA LEU A 57 9.14 7.68 -3.21
C LEU A 57 8.07 8.70 -2.85
N ILE A 58 6.81 8.27 -2.90
CA ILE A 58 5.67 9.09 -2.51
C ILE A 58 5.19 8.63 -1.14
N LEU A 59 5.30 9.51 -0.14
CA LEU A 59 4.75 9.26 1.17
C LEU A 59 3.40 9.96 1.32
N THR A 60 2.35 9.17 1.51
CA THR A 60 0.99 9.68 1.69
C THR A 60 0.50 9.40 3.11
N LYS A 61 -0.11 10.39 3.76
CA LYS A 61 -0.85 10.20 5.02
C LYS A 61 -2.22 9.57 4.71
N GLY A 62 -2.21 8.36 4.19
CA GLY A 62 -3.39 7.59 3.83
C GLY A 62 -3.85 6.67 4.97
N LEU A 63 -5.12 6.29 4.92
CA LEU A 63 -5.67 5.23 5.77
C LEU A 63 -5.95 4.01 4.89
N PHE A 64 -5.39 2.87 5.27
CA PHE A 64 -5.78 1.59 4.67
C PHE A 64 -6.83 0.88 5.53
N ILE A 65 -7.93 0.47 4.90
CA ILE A 65 -9.03 -0.22 5.57
C ILE A 65 -9.09 -1.65 5.04
N ARG A 66 -9.02 -2.64 5.94
CA ARG A 66 -9.21 -4.07 5.62
C ARG A 66 -10.71 -4.39 5.45
N ARG A 67 -11.31 -3.85 4.40
CA ARG A 67 -12.70 -4.08 3.99
C ARG A 67 -12.77 -4.21 2.47
N GLY A 68 -13.69 -5.03 1.99
CA GLY A 68 -14.02 -5.15 0.57
C GLY A 68 -15.39 -4.54 0.27
N TYR A 69 -15.73 -4.45 -1.01
CA TYR A 69 -17.07 -4.07 -1.44
C TYR A 69 -18.10 -5.13 -1.04
N VAL A 70 -19.32 -4.68 -0.76
CA VAL A 70 -20.45 -5.57 -0.41
C VAL A 70 -20.94 -6.37 -1.62
N SER A 71 -20.73 -5.87 -2.83
CA SER A 71 -21.15 -6.49 -4.09
C SER A 71 -20.13 -6.23 -5.20
N GLU A 72 -19.99 -7.16 -6.15
CA GLU A 72 -19.15 -6.98 -7.33
C GLU A 72 -19.64 -5.85 -8.24
N GLU A 73 -20.93 -5.50 -8.18
CA GLU A 73 -21.49 -4.42 -9.00
C GLU A 73 -20.83 -3.06 -8.71
N PHE A 74 -20.29 -2.85 -7.50
CA PHE A 74 -19.51 -1.65 -7.18
C PHE A 74 -18.20 -1.55 -7.98
N THR A 75 -17.69 -2.68 -8.48
CA THR A 75 -16.49 -2.76 -9.33
C THR A 75 -16.83 -2.81 -10.83
N ARG A 76 -18.10 -2.65 -11.21
CA ARG A 76 -18.58 -2.62 -12.61
C ARG A 76 -19.08 -1.23 -13.01
N THR A 77 -18.43 -0.19 -12.51
CA THR A 77 -18.77 1.20 -12.81
C THR A 77 -17.82 1.77 -13.86
N GLN A 78 -18.17 2.92 -14.45
CA GLN A 78 -17.28 3.67 -15.36
C GLN A 78 -15.98 4.16 -14.69
N PHE A 79 -15.93 4.13 -13.35
CA PHE A 79 -14.76 4.48 -12.55
C PHE A 79 -13.91 3.26 -12.20
N ALA A 80 -14.32 2.06 -12.63
CA ALA A 80 -13.63 0.82 -12.32
C ALA A 80 -12.62 0.44 -13.39
N ASN A 81 -11.46 -0.05 -12.96
CA ASN A 81 -10.54 -0.78 -13.81
C ASN A 81 -11.08 -2.21 -14.02
N PRO A 82 -11.49 -2.59 -15.24
CA PRO A 82 -12.14 -3.88 -15.49
C PRO A 82 -11.20 -5.08 -15.33
N ILE A 83 -9.88 -4.86 -15.38
CA ILE A 83 -8.86 -5.92 -15.25
C ILE A 83 -8.50 -6.10 -13.79
N MET A 84 -8.22 -5.01 -13.07
CA MET A 84 -7.81 -5.05 -11.67
C MET A 84 -9.00 -5.19 -10.69
N LYS A 85 -10.24 -4.98 -11.16
CA LYS A 85 -11.45 -4.83 -10.33
C LYS A 85 -11.29 -3.76 -9.23
N GLU A 86 -10.54 -2.71 -9.54
CA GLU A 86 -10.25 -1.59 -8.65
C GLU A 86 -11.16 -0.41 -9.02
N VAL A 87 -11.55 0.40 -8.03
CA VAL A 87 -12.29 1.65 -8.26
C VAL A 87 -11.52 2.79 -7.65
N THR A 88 -11.17 3.78 -8.47
CA THR A 88 -10.50 4.99 -8.03
C THR A 88 -11.47 6.15 -8.11
N LEU A 89 -11.60 6.92 -7.03
CA LEU A 89 -12.49 8.07 -6.95
C LEU A 89 -11.67 9.31 -6.63
N ASP A 90 -11.88 10.38 -7.40
CA ASP A 90 -11.26 11.67 -7.13
C ASP A 90 -12.07 12.43 -6.07
N TYR A 91 -11.43 12.76 -4.95
CA TYR A 91 -12.01 13.52 -3.82
C TYR A 91 -13.35 12.95 -3.29
N PRO A 92 -13.40 11.67 -2.85
CA PRO A 92 -14.63 11.06 -2.39
C PRO A 92 -15.08 11.65 -1.05
N LEU A 93 -16.39 11.80 -0.88
CA LEU A 93 -16.99 12.00 0.44
C LEU A 93 -17.08 10.65 1.15
N ILE A 94 -16.60 10.58 2.39
CA ILE A 94 -16.58 9.34 3.19
C ILE A 94 -17.63 9.44 4.29
N LEU A 95 -18.58 8.50 4.30
CA LEU A 95 -19.56 8.32 5.37
C LEU A 95 -19.24 7.05 6.16
N VAL A 96 -19.16 7.16 7.48
CA VAL A 96 -18.92 6.04 8.40
C VAL A 96 -20.12 5.89 9.32
N LEU A 97 -20.65 4.67 9.39
CA LEU A 97 -21.82 4.32 10.21
C LEU A 97 -21.45 3.17 11.15
N ASN A 98 -22.02 3.18 12.36
CA ASN A 98 -21.81 2.13 13.36
C ASN A 98 -22.91 1.06 13.31
N ASP A 99 -24.10 1.43 12.81
CA ASP A 99 -25.26 0.55 12.80
C ASP A 99 -25.23 -0.39 11.59
N THR A 100 -25.75 -1.60 11.79
CA THR A 100 -25.97 -2.56 10.71
C THR A 100 -27.21 -2.18 9.92
N PHE A 101 -27.09 -2.05 8.60
CA PHE A 101 -28.25 -1.92 7.72
C PHE A 101 -29.02 -3.23 7.65
N ASN A 102 -30.26 -3.22 8.13
CA ASN A 102 -31.25 -4.26 7.88
C ASN A 102 -32.37 -3.65 7.02
N ASN A 103 -32.71 -4.32 5.91
CA ASN A 103 -33.94 -4.02 5.18
C ASN A 103 -35.08 -4.70 5.93
N ASN A 104 -35.96 -3.93 6.56
CA ASN A 104 -37.27 -4.44 6.99
C ASN A 104 -38.16 -4.72 5.78
#